data_AF-A0A0Q0XJL4-F1
#
_entry.id   AF-A0A0Q0XJL4-F1
#
_cell.length_a   1.000
_cell.length_b   1.000
_cell.length_c   1.000
_cell.angle_alpha   90.00
_cell.angle_beta   90.00
_cell.angle_gamma   90.00
#
_symmetry.space_group_name_H-M   'P 1'
#
loop_
_entity.id
_entity.type
_entity.pdbx_description
1 polymer ?
#
loop_
_entity_poly.entity_id
_entity_poly.type
_entity_poly.pdbx_seq_one_letter_code
_entity_poly.pdbx_strand_id
1 'polypeptide(L)'
;MQPGVVVVRRDVHAQYGGRRQGGIGPSRSTPNVLLFTDPVRGRSHGYFDGWGDDGCFHYTGEGQLGDQRMVQGNQAILGHRRDGRTLRLFRVVRDGVEYLGAFEIDPDRPWYTSEAPETNGGPLRTVIMFRLRPQGPVQSIDADLPETPTTISRVTSVPVEASNAEQYAMTSPAEPTTAFRREAALVGAYSEHLRSLGHEVCRKRILPPNEPSPLFTDLFDETTGELIEAKGTVTREAVRMAIGQLIDYRRFFEPPPRLVLLVPRKPRPDLLDLCSAAGVSVVWGSDASSTPTWTIN
;
A
#
# COMPACT_ATOMS: atom_id res chain seq x y z
N MET A 1 1.77 -11.76 -33.10
CA MET A 1 0.58 -12.38 -32.52
C MET A 1 -0.47 -11.29 -32.36
N GLN A 2 -1.76 -11.59 -32.58
CA GLN A 2 -2.84 -10.64 -32.28
C GLN A 2 -3.23 -10.76 -30.80
N PRO A 3 -3.64 -9.66 -30.13
CA PRO A 3 -4.17 -9.72 -28.78
C PRO A 3 -5.36 -10.70 -28.64
N GLY A 4 -5.49 -11.33 -27.48
CA GLY A 4 -6.54 -12.32 -27.16
C GLY A 4 -6.23 -13.75 -27.61
N VAL A 5 -5.16 -13.95 -28.38
CA VAL A 5 -4.73 -15.29 -28.80
C VAL A 5 -4.11 -16.04 -27.62
N VAL A 6 -4.65 -17.23 -27.33
CA VAL A 6 -4.11 -18.18 -26.35
C VAL A 6 -3.19 -19.19 -27.04
N VAL A 7 -1.99 -19.36 -26.50
CA VAL A 7 -0.98 -20.31 -27.01
C VAL A 7 -0.24 -21.00 -25.88
N VAL A 8 0.39 -22.13 -26.19
CA VAL A 8 1.30 -22.78 -25.24
C VAL A 8 2.56 -21.92 -25.07
N ARG A 9 2.98 -21.70 -23.82
CA ARG A 9 4.14 -20.86 -23.48
C ARG A 9 5.43 -21.27 -24.20
N ARG A 10 5.61 -22.57 -24.48
CA ARG A 10 6.72 -23.10 -25.28
C ARG A 10 6.79 -22.44 -26.67
N ASP A 11 5.63 -22.25 -27.32
CA ASP A 11 5.56 -21.75 -28.68
C ASP A 11 5.77 -20.23 -28.71
N VAL A 12 5.37 -19.52 -27.65
CA VAL A 12 5.78 -18.12 -27.42
C VAL A 12 7.31 -17.99 -27.38
N HIS A 13 7.99 -18.88 -26.65
CA HIS A 13 9.45 -18.88 -26.58
C HIS A 13 10.11 -19.30 -27.91
N ALA A 14 9.49 -20.19 -28.68
CA ALA A 14 9.98 -20.52 -30.02
C ALA A 14 9.88 -19.32 -30.97
N GLN A 15 8.80 -18.55 -30.88
CA GLN A 15 8.56 -17.38 -31.72
C GLN A 15 9.40 -16.16 -31.32
N TYR A 16 9.46 -15.84 -30.02
CA TYR A 16 10.04 -14.60 -29.52
C TYR A 16 11.34 -14.79 -28.72
N GLY A 17 11.77 -16.02 -28.46
CA GLY A 17 12.91 -16.28 -27.58
C GLY A 17 12.58 -16.00 -26.12
N GLY A 18 13.42 -15.24 -25.42
CA GLY A 18 13.23 -14.92 -24.00
C GLY A 18 13.63 -16.07 -23.05
N ARG A 19 13.99 -15.70 -21.81
CA ARG A 19 14.24 -16.68 -20.73
C ARG A 19 12.96 -17.47 -20.44
N ARG A 20 13.07 -18.80 -20.34
CA ARG A 20 11.92 -19.71 -20.14
C ARG A 20 11.40 -19.78 -18.70
N GLN A 21 12.18 -19.32 -17.74
CA GLN A 21 11.88 -19.35 -16.31
C GLN A 21 11.67 -17.93 -15.81
N GLY A 22 10.65 -17.73 -14.95
CA GLY A 22 10.32 -16.42 -14.35
C GLY A 22 9.22 -15.65 -15.07
N GLY A 23 8.82 -14.52 -14.50
CA GLY A 23 7.82 -13.60 -15.07
C GLY A 23 8.39 -12.69 -16.16
N ILE A 24 9.68 -12.35 -16.09
CA ILE A 24 10.36 -11.47 -17.04
C ILE A 24 11.37 -12.29 -17.86
N GLY A 25 11.19 -12.30 -19.17
CA GLY A 25 12.00 -13.06 -20.13
C GLY A 25 12.63 -12.16 -21.19
N PRO A 26 13.75 -11.47 -20.90
CA PRO A 26 14.49 -10.74 -21.92
C PRO A 26 15.05 -11.71 -22.96
N SER A 27 14.91 -11.38 -24.25
CA SER A 27 15.38 -12.21 -25.36
C SER A 27 16.76 -11.79 -25.85
N ARG A 28 17.59 -12.79 -26.23
CA ARG A 28 18.88 -12.58 -26.90
C ARG A 28 18.80 -12.78 -28.42
N SER A 29 17.76 -13.44 -28.91
CA SER A 29 17.60 -13.83 -30.32
C SER A 29 16.67 -12.91 -31.09
N THR A 30 15.79 -12.18 -30.40
CA THR A 30 14.85 -11.23 -31.02
C THR A 30 14.75 -9.96 -30.17
N PRO A 31 14.28 -8.83 -30.72
CA PRO A 31 14.16 -7.57 -29.99
C PRO A 31 12.90 -7.57 -29.10
N ASN A 32 12.81 -8.48 -28.13
CA ASN A 32 11.65 -8.61 -27.26
C ASN A 32 12.04 -8.84 -25.79
N VAL A 33 11.20 -8.34 -24.89
CA VAL A 33 11.15 -8.73 -23.48
C VAL A 33 9.75 -9.29 -23.22
N LEU A 34 9.69 -10.56 -22.83
CA LEU A 34 8.42 -11.23 -22.54
C LEU A 34 8.04 -11.01 -21.08
N LEU A 35 6.82 -10.57 -20.83
CA LEU A 35 6.26 -10.35 -19.50
C LEU A 35 5.09 -11.30 -19.30
N PHE A 36 5.09 -12.03 -18.20
CA PHE A 36 4.02 -12.95 -17.83
C PHE A 36 3.39 -12.47 -16.53
N THR A 37 2.07 -12.27 -16.56
CA THR A 37 1.27 -11.90 -15.40
C THR A 37 0.28 -13.01 -15.04
N ASP A 38 0.08 -13.21 -13.74
CA ASP A 38 -0.98 -14.05 -13.18
C ASP A 38 -1.52 -13.29 -11.95
N PRO A 39 -2.50 -12.40 -12.10
CA PRO A 39 -2.96 -11.51 -11.02
C PRO A 39 -3.50 -12.24 -9.79
N VAL A 40 -3.87 -13.52 -9.92
CA VAL A 40 -4.37 -14.35 -8.81
C VAL A 40 -3.21 -15.04 -8.11
N ARG A 41 -2.38 -15.78 -8.84
CA ARG A 41 -1.24 -16.51 -8.23
C ARG A 41 -0.12 -15.58 -7.81
N GLY A 42 0.07 -14.46 -8.50
CA GLY A 42 1.08 -13.44 -8.18
C GLY A 42 0.95 -12.89 -6.77
N ARG A 43 -0.27 -12.85 -6.20
CA ARG A 43 -0.51 -12.35 -4.84
C ARG A 43 0.25 -13.13 -3.77
N SER A 44 0.50 -14.43 -3.96
CA SER A 44 1.30 -15.22 -3.01
C SER A 44 2.77 -14.77 -2.96
N HIS A 45 3.23 -14.01 -3.97
CA HIS A 45 4.56 -13.44 -4.08
C HIS A 45 4.59 -11.92 -3.80
N GLY A 46 3.46 -11.34 -3.37
CA GLY A 46 3.33 -9.89 -3.23
C GLY A 46 3.31 -9.16 -4.57
N TYR A 47 2.89 -9.82 -5.65
CA TYR A 47 2.76 -9.20 -6.97
C TYR A 47 1.31 -8.78 -7.19
N PHE A 48 1.13 -7.48 -7.39
CA PHE A 48 -0.16 -6.84 -7.59
C PHE A 48 -0.16 -6.21 -8.97
N ASP A 49 -0.29 -7.05 -9.99
CA ASP A 49 -0.38 -6.62 -11.38
C ASP A 49 -1.82 -6.23 -11.73
N GLY A 50 -1.99 -5.15 -12.50
CA GLY A 50 -3.33 -4.74 -12.95
C GLY A 50 -3.37 -3.44 -13.73
N TRP A 51 -4.54 -3.12 -14.27
CA TRP A 51 -4.80 -1.83 -14.91
C TRP A 51 -4.98 -0.73 -13.86
N GLY A 52 -4.29 0.38 -14.06
CA GLY A 52 -4.51 1.62 -13.31
C GLY A 52 -5.55 2.51 -13.97
N ASP A 53 -6.09 3.45 -13.20
CA ASP A 53 -7.00 4.49 -13.72
C ASP A 53 -6.31 5.49 -14.67
N ASP A 54 -4.98 5.51 -14.66
CA ASP A 54 -4.11 6.27 -15.54
C ASP A 54 -3.94 5.64 -16.95
N GLY A 55 -4.61 4.52 -17.20
CA GLY A 55 -4.56 3.78 -18.47
C GLY A 55 -3.26 2.99 -18.68
N CYS A 56 -2.39 2.90 -17.66
CA CYS A 56 -1.23 2.02 -17.68
C CYS A 56 -1.58 0.64 -17.12
N PHE A 57 -0.90 -0.39 -17.62
CA PHE A 57 -0.81 -1.67 -16.93
C PHE A 57 0.35 -1.61 -15.94
N HIS A 58 0.06 -1.74 -14.67
CA HIS A 58 1.02 -1.77 -13.58
C HIS A 58 1.53 -3.19 -13.39
N TYR A 59 2.84 -3.37 -13.56
CA TYR A 59 3.49 -4.69 -13.51
C TYR A 59 4.54 -4.73 -12.40
N THR A 60 4.40 -5.66 -11.46
CA THR A 60 5.39 -5.85 -10.38
C THR A 60 6.69 -6.45 -10.93
N GLY A 61 7.82 -5.86 -10.55
CA GLY A 61 9.16 -6.33 -10.93
C GLY A 61 9.48 -7.72 -10.40
N GLU A 62 10.56 -8.31 -10.92
CA GLU A 62 11.04 -9.60 -10.43
C GLU A 62 11.89 -9.46 -9.15
N GLY A 63 11.83 -10.52 -8.33
CA GLY A 63 12.51 -10.61 -7.05
C GLY A 63 11.53 -11.09 -5.99
N GLN A 64 11.74 -12.30 -5.48
CA GLN A 64 10.82 -13.00 -4.57
C GLN A 64 11.26 -12.98 -3.10
N LEU A 65 12.50 -12.55 -2.81
CA LEU A 65 13.06 -12.39 -1.48
C LEU A 65 13.88 -11.08 -1.42
N GLY A 66 13.78 -10.35 -0.32
CA GLY A 66 14.42 -9.05 -0.10
C GLY A 66 13.94 -7.94 -1.03
N ASP A 67 14.42 -6.73 -0.78
CA ASP A 67 14.10 -5.57 -1.61
C ASP A 67 14.46 -5.82 -3.08
N GLN A 68 13.51 -5.51 -3.96
CA GLN A 68 13.73 -5.63 -5.39
C GLN A 68 14.76 -4.61 -5.86
N ARG A 69 15.57 -5.02 -6.84
CA ARG A 69 16.62 -4.18 -7.40
C ARG A 69 16.43 -4.02 -8.89
N MET A 70 16.84 -2.87 -9.42
CA MET A 70 16.81 -2.56 -10.85
C MET A 70 17.92 -3.27 -11.62
N VAL A 71 17.90 -4.61 -11.61
CA VAL A 71 18.89 -5.49 -12.25
C VAL A 71 18.19 -6.54 -13.12
N GLN A 72 18.93 -7.21 -14.00
CA GLN A 72 18.43 -8.34 -14.81
C GLN A 72 17.13 -8.01 -15.57
N GLY A 73 16.03 -8.73 -15.32
CA GLY A 73 14.74 -8.53 -15.97
C GLY A 73 14.17 -7.14 -15.72
N ASN A 74 14.28 -6.63 -14.49
CA ASN A 74 13.84 -5.27 -14.15
C ASN A 74 14.59 -4.21 -14.99
N GLN A 75 15.91 -4.37 -15.12
CA GLN A 75 16.72 -3.51 -15.98
C GLN A 75 16.36 -3.64 -17.46
N ALA A 76 15.99 -4.84 -17.92
CA ALA A 76 15.57 -5.07 -19.29
C ALA A 76 14.23 -4.41 -19.62
N ILE A 77 13.29 -4.32 -18.65
CA ILE A 77 12.06 -3.54 -18.81
C ILE A 77 12.41 -2.05 -18.91
N LEU A 78 13.16 -1.51 -17.94
CA LEU A 78 13.51 -0.09 -17.92
C LEU A 78 14.28 0.34 -19.18
N GLY A 79 15.21 -0.50 -19.65
CA GLY A 79 16.06 -0.23 -20.81
C GLY A 79 15.45 -0.57 -22.17
N HIS A 80 14.23 -1.12 -22.25
CA HIS A 80 13.71 -1.70 -23.49
C HIS A 80 13.69 -0.72 -24.68
N ARG A 81 13.30 0.55 -24.46
CA ARG A 81 13.29 1.59 -25.53
C ARG A 81 14.70 1.83 -26.08
N ARG A 82 15.68 2.06 -25.19
CA ARG A 82 17.08 2.27 -25.58
C ARG A 82 17.64 1.07 -26.34
N ASP A 83 17.28 -0.12 -25.90
CA ASP A 83 17.76 -1.37 -26.48
C ASP A 83 16.95 -1.81 -27.72
N GLY A 84 15.96 -1.01 -28.15
CA GLY A 84 15.12 -1.27 -29.32
C GLY A 84 14.23 -2.52 -29.19
N ARG A 85 13.82 -2.87 -27.96
CA ARG A 85 13.03 -4.07 -27.67
C ARG A 85 11.57 -3.75 -27.38
N THR A 86 10.66 -4.58 -27.84
CA THR A 86 9.23 -4.50 -27.50
C THR A 86 8.94 -5.26 -26.20
N LEU A 87 8.16 -4.67 -25.29
CA LEU A 87 7.59 -5.39 -24.15
C LEU A 87 6.34 -6.14 -24.64
N ARG A 88 6.30 -7.45 -24.45
CA ARG A 88 5.15 -8.28 -24.82
C ARG A 88 4.53 -8.87 -23.57
N LEU A 89 3.32 -8.43 -23.24
CA LEU A 89 2.62 -8.89 -22.05
C LEU A 89 1.71 -10.08 -22.37
N PHE A 90 1.77 -11.09 -21.51
CA PHE A 90 0.97 -12.29 -21.58
C PHE A 90 0.31 -12.57 -20.23
N ARG A 91 -0.98 -12.94 -20.23
CA ARG A 91 -1.67 -13.46 -19.06
C ARG A 91 -1.55 -14.98 -19.00
N VAL A 92 -1.19 -15.52 -17.85
CA VAL A 92 -1.24 -16.98 -17.62
C VAL A 92 -2.71 -17.40 -17.50
N VAL A 93 -3.10 -18.38 -18.30
CA VAL A 93 -4.43 -18.99 -18.30
C VAL A 93 -4.29 -20.51 -18.17
N ARG A 94 -5.40 -21.22 -17.96
CA ARG A 94 -5.39 -22.69 -17.73
C ARG A 94 -4.64 -23.45 -18.83
N ASP A 95 -4.88 -23.11 -20.09
CA ASP A 95 -4.39 -23.85 -21.26
C ASP A 95 -3.16 -23.22 -21.93
N GLY A 96 -2.50 -22.28 -21.25
CA GLY A 96 -1.27 -21.65 -21.75
C GLY A 96 -1.13 -20.19 -21.32
N VAL A 97 -0.83 -19.34 -22.29
CA VAL A 97 -0.68 -17.90 -22.09
C VAL A 97 -1.42 -17.15 -23.18
N GLU A 98 -2.20 -16.16 -22.76
CA GLU A 98 -2.94 -15.27 -23.64
C GLU A 98 -2.12 -14.02 -23.91
N TYR A 99 -1.94 -13.66 -25.18
CA TYR A 99 -1.23 -12.43 -25.53
C TYR A 99 -2.11 -11.21 -25.28
N LEU A 100 -1.69 -10.32 -24.39
CA LEU A 100 -2.44 -9.10 -24.09
C LEU A 100 -2.08 -7.97 -25.06
N GLY A 101 -0.85 -7.93 -25.55
CA GLY A 101 -0.43 -6.94 -26.54
C GLY A 101 1.00 -6.46 -26.35
N ALA A 102 1.37 -5.46 -27.14
CA ALA A 102 2.65 -4.79 -27.04
C ALA A 102 2.52 -3.58 -26.10
N PHE A 103 3.56 -3.34 -25.31
CA PHE A 103 3.60 -2.26 -24.34
C PHE A 103 4.94 -1.54 -24.42
N GLU A 104 4.95 -0.32 -23.89
CA GLU A 104 6.14 0.47 -23.64
C GLU A 104 6.09 1.04 -22.23
N ILE A 105 7.26 1.34 -21.65
CA ILE A 105 7.31 2.01 -20.34
C ILE A 105 6.77 3.43 -20.49
N ASP A 106 6.02 3.90 -19.50
CA ASP A 106 5.59 5.29 -19.44
C ASP A 106 6.83 6.22 -19.42
N PRO A 107 6.94 7.19 -20.34
CA PRO A 107 8.15 8.00 -20.46
C PRO A 107 8.29 9.03 -19.33
N ASP A 108 7.17 9.48 -18.76
CA ASP A 108 7.15 10.55 -17.76
C ASP A 108 7.41 10.00 -16.36
N ARG A 109 6.77 8.87 -16.02
CA ARG A 109 6.94 8.20 -14.73
C ARG A 109 7.01 6.68 -14.95
N PRO A 110 8.18 6.14 -15.32
CA PRO A 110 8.32 4.76 -15.79
C PRO A 110 8.06 3.69 -14.73
N TRP A 111 8.30 4.01 -13.47
CA TRP A 111 8.09 3.10 -12.33
C TRP A 111 8.02 3.88 -11.01
N TYR A 112 7.59 3.19 -9.97
CA TYR A 112 7.64 3.64 -8.57
C TYR A 112 7.90 2.43 -7.67
N THR A 113 8.16 2.66 -6.38
CA THR A 113 8.26 1.60 -5.38
C THR A 113 6.98 1.47 -4.58
N SER A 114 6.67 0.27 -4.14
CA SER A 114 5.60 -0.03 -3.17
C SER A 114 6.11 -1.03 -2.14
N GLU A 115 5.34 -1.26 -1.09
CA GLU A 115 5.56 -2.38 -0.18
C GLU A 115 4.70 -3.58 -0.57
N ALA A 116 5.27 -4.77 -0.44
CA ALA A 116 4.53 -6.03 -0.57
C ALA A 116 5.20 -7.13 0.24
N PRO A 117 4.47 -8.15 0.71
CA PRO A 117 5.06 -9.28 1.41
C PRO A 117 5.97 -10.10 0.48
N GLU A 118 6.99 -10.70 1.04
CA GLU A 118 7.71 -11.78 0.40
C GLU A 118 6.82 -13.00 0.12
N THR A 119 7.35 -13.95 -0.64
CA THR A 119 6.63 -15.17 -1.01
C THR A 119 6.06 -15.89 0.22
N ASN A 120 4.81 -16.34 0.12
CA ASN A 120 4.05 -17.02 1.17
C ASN A 120 3.80 -16.18 2.43
N GLY A 121 3.70 -14.84 2.29
CA GLY A 121 3.43 -13.96 3.42
C GLY A 121 4.66 -13.76 4.30
N GLY A 122 5.85 -13.79 3.71
CA GLY A 122 7.09 -13.43 4.40
C GLY A 122 7.16 -11.92 4.73
N PRO A 123 8.30 -11.43 5.23
CA PRO A 123 8.48 -10.04 5.61
C PRO A 123 8.08 -9.06 4.49
N LEU A 124 7.62 -7.86 4.86
CA LEU A 124 7.44 -6.78 3.89
C LEU A 124 8.77 -6.41 3.26
N ARG A 125 8.71 -6.05 1.98
CA ARG A 125 9.85 -5.59 1.20
C ARG A 125 9.43 -4.48 0.24
N THR A 126 10.43 -3.77 -0.26
CA THR A 126 10.26 -2.85 -1.37
C THR A 126 10.14 -3.61 -2.68
N VAL A 127 9.06 -3.38 -3.43
CA VAL A 127 8.86 -3.88 -4.80
C VAL A 127 8.87 -2.74 -5.81
N ILE A 128 9.29 -3.04 -7.03
CA ILE A 128 9.27 -2.10 -8.15
C ILE A 128 7.96 -2.31 -8.90
N MET A 129 7.22 -1.23 -9.16
CA MET A 129 6.01 -1.22 -9.97
C MET A 129 6.27 -0.47 -11.27
N PHE A 130 6.30 -1.19 -12.39
CA PHE A 130 6.46 -0.59 -13.72
C PHE A 130 5.12 -0.11 -14.27
N ARG A 131 5.10 1.09 -14.84
CA ARG A 131 3.93 1.65 -15.53
C ARG A 131 4.07 1.40 -17.03
N LEU A 132 3.23 0.53 -17.58
CA LEU A 132 3.31 0.09 -18.97
C LEU A 132 2.14 0.65 -19.80
N ARG A 133 2.44 1.49 -20.79
CA ARG A 133 1.44 2.02 -21.73
C ARG A 133 1.22 1.05 -22.88
N PRO A 134 -0.02 0.84 -23.34
CA PRO A 134 -0.31 0.11 -24.57
C PRO A 134 0.40 0.68 -25.80
N GLN A 135 1.05 -0.16 -26.58
CA GLN A 135 1.60 0.17 -27.90
C GLN A 135 0.68 -0.38 -29.00
N GLY A 136 -0.50 0.24 -29.15
CA GLY A 136 -1.54 -0.18 -30.08
C GLY A 136 -2.65 -1.01 -29.42
N PRO A 137 -3.41 -1.83 -30.18
CA PRO A 137 -4.50 -2.62 -29.64
C PRO A 137 -4.02 -3.61 -28.58
N VAL A 138 -4.77 -3.69 -27.48
CA VAL A 138 -4.53 -4.63 -26.37
C VAL A 138 -5.81 -5.36 -25.99
N GLN A 139 -5.67 -6.60 -25.55
CA GLN A 139 -6.73 -7.36 -24.90
C GLN A 139 -6.75 -6.94 -23.43
N SER A 140 -7.85 -6.33 -23.00
CA SER A 140 -8.03 -6.02 -21.58
C SER A 140 -8.35 -7.29 -20.78
N ILE A 141 -7.99 -7.25 -19.50
CA ILE A 141 -8.26 -8.31 -18.54
C ILE A 141 -8.95 -7.68 -17.34
N ASP A 142 -9.84 -8.44 -16.70
CA ASP A 142 -10.52 -8.04 -15.46
C ASP A 142 -9.54 -8.19 -14.28
N ALA A 143 -8.63 -7.24 -14.18
CA ALA A 143 -7.62 -7.14 -13.14
C ALA A 143 -7.27 -5.67 -12.95
N ASP A 144 -8.19 -4.93 -12.34
CA ASP A 144 -7.96 -3.53 -11.99
C ASP A 144 -7.21 -3.42 -10.66
N LEU A 145 -6.28 -2.49 -10.59
CA LEU A 145 -5.71 -2.11 -9.30
C LEU A 145 -6.78 -1.37 -8.49
N PRO A 146 -6.92 -1.69 -7.18
CA PRO A 146 -7.89 -1.01 -6.33
C PRO A 146 -7.56 0.49 -6.17
N GLU A 147 -6.27 0.84 -6.23
CA GLU A 147 -5.78 2.20 -6.16
C GLU A 147 -4.57 2.35 -7.09
N THR A 148 -4.50 3.48 -7.79
CA THR A 148 -3.40 3.85 -8.67
C THR A 148 -2.70 5.07 -8.09
N PRO A 149 -1.35 5.14 -8.08
CA PRO A 149 -0.65 6.29 -7.54
C PRO A 149 -1.02 7.62 -8.22
N THR A 150 -1.81 8.44 -7.56
CA THR A 150 -2.20 9.77 -8.04
C THR A 150 -1.15 10.82 -7.70
N THR A 151 -1.05 11.90 -8.48
CA THR A 151 -0.08 12.99 -8.20
C THR A 151 -0.51 13.92 -7.07
N ILE A 152 -1.76 13.84 -6.65
CA ILE A 152 -2.36 14.68 -5.61
C ILE A 152 -2.83 13.77 -4.47
N SER A 153 -2.59 14.19 -3.23
CA SER A 153 -3.13 13.50 -2.06
C SER A 153 -4.64 13.64 -1.98
N ARG A 154 -5.32 12.59 -1.54
CA ARG A 154 -6.76 12.64 -1.25
C ARG A 154 -7.01 12.29 0.21
N VAL A 155 -7.68 13.18 0.93
CA VAL A 155 -8.13 12.93 2.31
C VAL A 155 -9.65 12.86 2.31
N THR A 156 -10.20 11.77 2.85
CA THR A 156 -11.65 11.54 2.91
C THR A 156 -12.06 11.11 4.31
N SER A 157 -13.19 11.62 4.79
CA SER A 157 -13.80 11.17 6.04
C SER A 157 -14.49 9.82 5.82
N VAL A 158 -14.22 8.87 6.69
CA VAL A 158 -14.90 7.57 6.75
C VAL A 158 -15.41 7.34 8.18
N PRO A 159 -16.46 6.52 8.39
CA PRO A 159 -16.91 6.15 9.73
C PRO A 159 -15.78 5.54 10.56
N VAL A 160 -15.77 5.79 11.87
CA VAL A 160 -14.78 5.22 12.80
C VAL A 160 -14.85 3.69 12.79
N GLU A 161 -16.05 3.17 12.56
CA GLU A 161 -16.41 1.75 12.53
C GLU A 161 -16.11 1.09 11.16
N ALA A 162 -15.73 1.87 10.15
CA ALA A 162 -15.34 1.33 8.84
C ALA A 162 -14.11 0.43 9.03
N SER A 163 -14.32 -0.87 8.78
CA SER A 163 -13.43 -1.95 9.20
C SER A 163 -11.96 -1.70 8.86
N ASN A 164 -11.09 -1.86 9.87
CA ASN A 164 -9.64 -1.99 9.74
C ASN A 164 -9.22 -3.16 8.82
N ALA A 165 -10.16 -3.97 8.31
CA ALA A 165 -9.88 -5.09 7.41
C ALA A 165 -9.08 -4.68 6.15
N GLU A 166 -9.28 -3.48 5.60
CA GLU A 166 -8.49 -3.03 4.43
C GLU A 166 -7.02 -2.75 4.80
N GLN A 167 -6.79 -2.06 5.93
CA GLN A 167 -5.45 -1.80 6.46
C GLN A 167 -4.74 -3.10 6.90
N TYR A 168 -5.51 -4.03 7.46
CA TYR A 168 -5.03 -5.32 7.98
C TYR A 168 -4.72 -6.33 6.88
N ALA A 169 -5.57 -6.40 5.84
CA ALA A 169 -5.34 -7.26 4.68
C ALA A 169 -4.05 -6.91 3.93
N MET A 170 -3.59 -5.65 4.00
CA MET A 170 -2.32 -5.22 3.41
C MET A 170 -1.10 -5.49 4.31
N THR A 171 -1.23 -5.40 5.64
CA THR A 171 -0.06 -5.38 6.55
C THR A 171 0.27 -6.70 7.23
N SER A 172 -0.68 -7.61 7.44
CA SER A 172 -0.37 -8.98 7.89
C SER A 172 -1.55 -9.96 7.77
N PRO A 173 -1.32 -11.17 7.24
CA PRO A 173 -2.33 -12.24 7.24
C PRO A 173 -2.52 -12.94 8.61
N ALA A 174 -1.91 -12.46 9.69
CA ALA A 174 -2.00 -13.07 11.03
C ALA A 174 -3.33 -12.74 11.73
N GLU A 175 -3.60 -13.28 12.92
CA GLU A 175 -4.74 -12.83 13.73
C GLU A 175 -4.42 -11.50 14.42
N PRO A 176 -5.42 -10.60 14.63
CA PRO A 176 -5.20 -9.33 15.30
C PRO A 176 -4.64 -9.55 16.71
N THR A 177 -3.49 -8.92 16.99
CA THR A 177 -2.78 -9.05 18.26
C THR A 177 -3.60 -8.52 19.43
N THR A 178 -3.26 -8.94 20.65
CA THR A 178 -3.88 -8.41 21.89
C THR A 178 -3.72 -6.88 22.02
N ALA A 179 -2.65 -6.30 21.48
CA ALA A 179 -2.45 -4.85 21.44
C ALA A 179 -3.48 -4.16 20.53
N PHE A 180 -3.70 -4.69 19.32
CA PHE A 180 -4.69 -4.16 18.38
C PHE A 180 -6.11 -4.16 18.95
N ARG A 181 -6.50 -5.22 19.67
CA ARG A 181 -7.82 -5.28 20.33
C ARG A 181 -7.97 -4.20 21.41
N ARG A 182 -6.89 -3.91 22.15
CA ARG A 182 -6.88 -2.83 23.14
C ARG A 182 -6.97 -1.45 22.50
N GLU A 183 -6.30 -1.25 21.37
CA GLU A 183 -6.37 0.00 20.59
C GLU A 183 -7.79 0.25 20.07
N ALA A 184 -8.40 -0.75 19.43
CA ALA A 184 -9.78 -0.64 18.95
C ALA A 184 -10.77 -0.34 20.09
N ALA A 185 -10.63 -1.00 21.24
CA ALA A 185 -11.46 -0.71 22.42
C ALA A 185 -11.24 0.71 22.95
N LEU A 186 -10.00 1.19 22.97
CA LEU A 186 -9.65 2.53 23.43
C LEU A 186 -10.21 3.62 22.49
N VAL A 187 -10.09 3.43 21.17
CA VAL A 187 -10.69 4.30 20.16
C VAL A 187 -12.21 4.33 20.28
N GLY A 188 -12.85 3.17 20.43
CA GLY A 188 -14.30 3.08 20.62
C GLY A 188 -14.77 3.87 21.85
N ALA A 189 -14.15 3.61 23.01
CA ALA A 189 -14.51 4.28 24.25
C ALA A 189 -14.29 5.81 24.22
N TYR A 190 -13.21 6.27 23.59
CA TYR A 190 -12.92 7.71 23.49
C TYR A 190 -13.82 8.38 22.45
N SER A 191 -14.11 7.72 21.33
CA SER A 191 -15.07 8.18 20.32
C SER A 191 -16.47 8.37 20.91
N GLU A 192 -16.96 7.39 21.70
CA GLU A 192 -18.22 7.51 22.43
C GLU A 192 -18.21 8.69 23.42
N HIS A 193 -17.11 8.87 24.15
CA HIS A 193 -16.96 10.00 25.05
C HIS A 193 -17.04 11.35 24.32
N LEU A 194 -16.29 11.54 23.24
CA LEU A 194 -16.33 12.77 22.44
C LEU A 194 -17.73 13.01 21.85
N ARG A 195 -18.39 11.97 21.34
CA ARG A 195 -19.77 12.05 20.85
C ARG A 195 -20.74 12.45 21.96
N SER A 196 -20.55 11.96 23.19
CA SER A 196 -21.37 12.35 24.34
C SER A 196 -21.20 13.83 24.73
N LEU A 197 -20.06 14.43 24.39
CA LEU A 197 -19.79 15.87 24.51
C LEU A 197 -20.32 16.67 23.31
N GLY A 198 -20.93 16.02 22.32
CA GLY A 198 -21.48 16.65 21.12
C GLY A 198 -20.47 16.84 19.98
N HIS A 199 -19.30 16.19 20.04
CA HIS A 199 -18.29 16.32 18.99
C HIS A 199 -18.61 15.42 17.80
N GLU A 200 -18.31 15.94 16.60
CA GLU A 200 -18.29 15.18 15.35
C GLU A 200 -16.94 14.49 15.18
N VAL A 201 -16.94 13.16 15.21
CA VAL A 201 -15.72 12.35 15.11
C VAL A 201 -15.79 11.36 13.95
N CYS A 202 -14.68 11.25 13.23
CA CYS A 202 -14.54 10.39 12.07
C CYS A 202 -13.15 9.75 12.03
N ARG A 203 -12.92 8.94 11.01
CA ARG A 203 -11.60 8.48 10.62
C ARG A 203 -11.22 9.15 9.30
N LYS A 204 -9.93 9.40 9.07
CA LYS A 204 -9.44 9.93 7.80
C LYS A 204 -8.74 8.83 7.03
N ARG A 205 -9.22 8.60 5.81
CA ARG A 205 -8.53 7.83 4.78
C ARG A 205 -7.71 8.78 3.95
N ILE A 206 -6.39 8.62 3.98
CA ILE A 206 -5.41 9.47 3.33
C ILE A 206 -4.75 8.65 2.24
N LEU A 207 -4.85 9.05 0.98
CA LEU A 207 -4.03 8.52 -0.11
C LEU A 207 -2.89 9.51 -0.36
N PRO A 208 -1.64 9.21 0.04
CA PRO A 208 -0.51 10.08 -0.27
C PRO A 208 -0.27 10.19 -1.78
N PRO A 209 0.32 11.29 -2.27
CA PRO A 209 0.66 11.38 -3.68
C PRO A 209 1.73 10.34 -3.99
N ASN A 210 1.60 9.70 -5.14
CA ASN A 210 2.52 8.72 -5.68
C ASN A 210 2.59 7.39 -4.91
N GLU A 211 1.75 7.19 -3.89
CA GLU A 211 1.62 5.94 -3.16
C GLU A 211 0.35 5.17 -3.60
N PRO A 212 0.43 3.84 -3.77
CA PRO A 212 -0.75 3.03 -4.09
C PRO A 212 -1.59 2.68 -2.85
N SER A 213 -1.01 2.75 -1.66
CA SER A 213 -1.65 2.28 -0.43
C SER A 213 -2.16 3.45 0.40
N PRO A 214 -3.46 3.48 0.76
CA PRO A 214 -3.99 4.50 1.65
C PRO A 214 -3.51 4.28 3.09
N LEU A 215 -3.23 5.39 3.77
CA LEU A 215 -3.06 5.47 5.21
C LEU A 215 -4.42 5.73 5.85
N PHE A 216 -4.56 5.26 7.09
CA PHE A 216 -5.76 5.51 7.86
C PHE A 216 -5.41 5.93 9.28
N THR A 217 -6.02 7.03 9.74
CA THR A 217 -5.85 7.56 11.10
C THR A 217 -6.68 6.73 12.09
N ASP A 218 -6.40 6.77 13.39
CA ASP A 218 -7.30 6.08 14.33
C ASP A 218 -8.60 6.85 14.56
N LEU A 219 -8.49 8.15 14.87
CA LEU A 219 -9.62 9.03 15.11
C LEU A 219 -9.27 10.47 14.73
N PHE A 220 -10.27 11.21 14.25
CA PHE A 220 -10.18 12.63 13.95
C PHE A 220 -11.44 13.32 14.47
N ASP A 221 -11.24 14.33 15.32
CA ASP A 221 -12.30 15.18 15.83
C ASP A 221 -12.44 16.41 14.94
N GLU A 222 -13.52 16.48 14.16
CA GLU A 222 -13.79 17.59 13.24
C GLU A 222 -14.20 18.87 13.99
N THR A 223 -14.70 18.73 15.22
CA THR A 223 -15.14 19.86 16.05
C THR A 223 -13.95 20.64 16.59
N THR A 224 -12.91 19.94 17.04
CA THR A 224 -11.73 20.55 17.65
C THR A 224 -10.52 20.63 16.72
N GLY A 225 -10.56 19.93 15.58
CA GLY A 225 -9.42 19.82 14.67
C GLY A 225 -8.28 18.98 15.27
N GLU A 226 -8.61 17.93 16.01
CA GLU A 226 -7.65 17.04 16.68
C GLU A 226 -7.48 15.73 15.91
N LEU A 227 -6.23 15.42 15.57
CA LEU A 227 -5.82 14.15 15.01
C LEU A 227 -5.30 13.26 16.13
N ILE A 228 -5.96 12.12 16.33
CA ILE A 228 -5.76 11.25 17.48
C ILE A 228 -5.24 9.89 17.00
N GLU A 229 -4.12 9.47 17.58
CA GLU A 229 -3.53 8.13 17.38
C GLU A 229 -3.57 7.37 18.70
N ALA A 230 -4.11 6.15 18.68
CA ALA A 230 -4.25 5.30 19.84
C ALA A 230 -3.10 4.29 19.93
N LYS A 231 -2.67 4.00 21.15
CA LYS A 231 -1.76 2.88 21.43
C LYS A 231 -2.22 2.09 22.64
N GLY A 232 -2.21 0.76 22.52
CA GLY A 232 -2.67 -0.17 23.56
C GLY A 232 -1.70 -0.30 24.74
N THR A 233 -0.59 0.44 24.74
CA THR A 233 0.45 0.43 25.76
C THR A 233 1.20 1.76 25.79
N VAL A 234 1.95 2.00 26.88
CA VAL A 234 2.75 3.23 27.10
C VAL A 234 4.26 2.95 27.02
N THR A 235 4.68 1.92 26.28
CA THR A 235 6.10 1.66 26.04
C THR A 235 6.70 2.78 25.19
N ARG A 236 8.00 3.04 25.34
CA ARG A 236 8.69 4.06 24.54
C ARG A 236 8.55 3.79 23.03
N GLU A 237 8.59 2.52 22.64
CA GLU A 237 8.41 2.12 21.24
C GLU A 237 7.04 2.49 20.70
N ALA A 238 5.96 2.16 21.42
CA ALA A 238 4.60 2.51 21.03
C ALA A 238 4.40 4.04 20.94
N VAL A 239 4.92 4.79 21.92
CA VAL A 239 4.87 6.26 21.91
C VAL A 239 5.62 6.84 20.70
N ARG A 240 6.83 6.35 20.41
CA ARG A 240 7.60 6.82 19.24
C ARG A 240 6.89 6.51 17.93
N MET A 241 6.30 5.32 17.82
CA MET A 241 5.51 4.93 16.65
C MET A 241 4.32 5.88 16.44
N ALA A 242 3.56 6.15 17.51
CA ALA A 242 2.41 7.05 17.44
C ALA A 242 2.80 8.48 17.04
N ILE A 243 3.90 9.01 17.60
CA ILE A 243 4.43 10.33 17.19
C ILE A 243 4.78 10.33 15.70
N GLY A 244 5.43 9.28 15.20
CA GLY A 244 5.75 9.13 13.78
C GLY A 244 4.50 9.15 12.90
N GLN A 245 3.49 8.35 13.25
CA GLN A 245 2.21 8.31 12.53
C GLN A 245 1.48 9.66 12.55
N LEU A 246 1.38 10.30 13.72
CA LEU A 246 0.75 11.61 13.87
C LEU A 246 1.42 12.68 13.00
N ILE A 247 2.75 12.74 13.02
CA ILE A 247 3.52 13.68 12.20
C ILE A 247 3.36 13.36 10.71
N ASP A 248 3.37 12.08 10.34
CA ASP A 248 3.19 11.64 8.96
C ASP A 248 1.83 12.12 8.40
N TYR A 249 0.74 11.78 9.10
CA TYR A 249 -0.62 12.12 8.69
C TYR A 249 -0.87 13.63 8.65
N ARG A 250 -0.32 14.39 9.61
CA ARG A 250 -0.49 15.85 9.72
C ARG A 250 -0.17 16.59 8.41
N ARG A 251 0.76 16.08 7.61
CA ARG A 251 1.22 16.70 6.35
C ARG A 251 0.13 16.83 5.30
N PHE A 252 -0.99 16.12 5.44
CA PHE A 252 -2.08 16.08 4.48
C PHE A 252 -3.29 16.95 4.86
N PHE A 253 -3.18 17.75 5.92
CA PHE A 253 -4.28 18.57 6.42
C PHE A 253 -3.95 20.06 6.33
N GLU A 254 -4.93 20.86 5.91
CA GLU A 254 -4.89 22.32 5.92
C GLU A 254 -6.22 22.85 6.50
N PRO A 255 -6.21 23.57 7.64
CA PRO A 255 -5.05 23.87 8.48
C PRO A 255 -4.49 22.62 9.19
N PRO A 256 -3.21 22.64 9.65
CA PRO A 256 -2.62 21.50 10.35
C PRO A 256 -3.35 21.20 11.67
N PRO A 257 -3.75 19.94 11.94
CA PRO A 257 -4.47 19.58 13.15
C PRO A 257 -3.57 19.60 14.38
N ARG A 258 -4.22 19.68 15.55
CA ARG A 258 -3.60 19.41 16.84
C ARG A 258 -3.38 17.91 16.98
N LEU A 259 -2.22 17.50 17.49
CA LEU A 259 -1.83 16.10 17.58
C LEU A 259 -2.08 15.55 18.98
N VAL A 260 -2.74 14.41 19.06
CA VAL A 260 -3.12 13.78 20.33
C VAL A 260 -2.72 12.31 20.34
N LEU A 261 -1.98 11.91 21.36
CA LEU A 261 -1.72 10.51 21.69
C LEU A 261 -2.75 10.02 22.69
N LEU A 262 -3.51 8.98 22.33
CA LEU A 262 -4.47 8.31 23.21
C LEU A 262 -3.90 7.01 23.75
N VAL A 263 -3.79 6.88 25.08
CA VAL A 263 -3.20 5.70 25.74
C VAL A 263 -4.02 5.23 26.94
N PRO A 264 -3.93 3.95 27.35
CA PRO A 264 -4.79 3.41 28.41
C PRO A 264 -4.44 3.91 29.82
N ARG A 265 -3.26 4.50 30.03
CA ARG A 265 -2.82 5.03 31.33
C ARG A 265 -1.78 6.13 31.15
N LYS A 266 -1.50 6.88 32.22
CA LYS A 266 -0.50 7.96 32.19
C LYS A 266 0.91 7.44 31.84
N PRO A 267 1.58 7.99 30.79
CA PRO A 267 2.99 7.72 30.54
C PRO A 267 3.90 8.26 31.65
N ARG A 268 5.11 7.69 31.76
CA ARG A 268 6.14 8.22 32.67
C ARG A 268 6.59 9.63 32.23
N PRO A 269 7.10 10.48 33.14
CA PRO A 269 7.43 11.88 32.85
C PRO A 269 8.28 12.09 31.58
N ASP A 270 9.35 11.32 31.42
CA ASP A 270 10.22 11.41 30.24
C ASP A 270 9.51 11.14 28.90
N LEU A 271 8.43 10.34 28.87
CA LEU A 271 7.63 10.14 27.66
C LEU A 271 6.62 11.27 27.43
N LEU A 272 6.13 11.92 28.48
CA LEU A 272 5.33 13.14 28.36
C LEU A 272 6.18 14.28 27.82
N ASP A 273 7.42 14.42 28.29
CA ASP A 273 8.40 15.40 27.79
C ASP A 273 8.70 15.16 26.31
N LEU A 274 8.86 13.88 25.90
CA LEU A 274 9.02 13.52 24.49
C LEU A 274 7.81 13.94 23.63
N CYS A 275 6.59 13.70 24.11
CA CYS A 275 5.37 14.09 23.38
C CYS A 275 5.28 15.62 23.26
N SER A 276 5.53 16.34 24.36
CA SER A 276 5.56 17.80 24.41
C SER A 276 6.59 18.38 23.43
N ALA A 277 7.82 17.84 23.41
CA ALA A 277 8.86 18.24 22.48
C ALA A 277 8.48 18.01 21.00
N ALA A 278 7.61 17.03 20.73
CA ALA A 278 7.06 16.74 19.40
C ALA A 278 5.78 17.52 19.08
N GLY A 279 5.26 18.36 19.99
CA GLY A 279 3.99 19.07 19.81
C GLY A 279 2.77 18.16 19.85
N VAL A 280 2.84 17.06 20.62
CA VAL A 280 1.78 16.06 20.80
C VAL A 280 1.25 16.14 22.23
N SER A 281 -0.05 16.44 22.37
CA SER A 281 -0.76 16.32 23.64
C SER A 281 -1.05 14.85 23.95
N VAL A 282 -1.17 14.50 25.22
CA VAL A 282 -1.43 13.11 25.62
C VAL A 282 -2.73 13.06 26.39
N VAL A 283 -3.62 12.15 25.96
CA VAL A 283 -4.85 11.80 26.65
C VAL A 283 -4.73 10.38 27.18
N TRP A 284 -5.10 10.18 28.44
CA TRP A 284 -5.17 8.83 29.00
C TRP A 284 -6.44 8.59 29.79
N GLY A 285 -6.89 7.34 29.76
CA GLY A 285 -7.90 6.84 30.68
C GLY A 285 -7.29 6.53 32.05
N SER A 286 -8.06 6.71 33.11
CA SER A 286 -7.78 6.07 34.40
C SER A 286 -8.51 4.73 34.46
N ASP A 287 -7.81 3.64 34.76
CA ASP A 287 -8.45 2.35 35.01
C ASP A 287 -9.44 2.45 36.20
N ALA A 288 -10.60 1.80 36.03
CA ALA A 288 -11.66 1.50 37.01
C ALA A 288 -12.84 2.48 37.16
N SER A 289 -13.74 2.49 36.16
CA SER A 289 -15.21 2.34 36.35
C SER A 289 -15.90 2.27 34.97
N SER A 290 -17.20 1.96 34.93
CA SER A 290 -18.01 1.78 33.70
C SER A 290 -18.01 2.98 32.74
N THR A 291 -17.51 4.13 33.18
CA THR A 291 -17.27 5.33 32.37
C THR A 291 -15.83 5.79 32.61
N PRO A 292 -14.92 5.61 31.63
CA PRO A 292 -13.54 6.07 31.78
C PRO A 292 -13.49 7.59 31.95
N THR A 293 -12.74 8.05 32.95
CA THR A 293 -12.38 9.47 33.07
C THR A 293 -11.10 9.74 32.28
N TRP A 294 -11.15 10.75 31.42
CA TRP A 294 -10.07 11.14 30.54
C TRP A 294 -9.31 12.32 31.11
N THR A 295 -7.99 12.27 31.08
CA THR A 295 -7.11 13.36 31.52
C THR A 295 -6.20 13.79 30.39
N ILE A 296 -6.02 15.10 30.25
CA ILE A 296 -5.15 15.74 29.24
C ILE A 296 -3.95 16.35 29.98
N ASN A 297 -2.73 16.15 29.43
CA ASN A 297 -1.54 16.88 29.87
C ASN A 297 -1.34 18.18 29.09
#